data_AF-A0A9X1AK99-F1
#
_entry.id   AF-A0A9X1AK99-F1
#
_cell.length_a   1.000
_cell.length_b   1.000
_cell.length_c   1.000
_cell.angle_alpha   90.00
_cell.angle_beta   90.00
_cell.angle_gamma   90.00
#
_symmetry.space_group_name_H-M   'P 1'
#
loop_
_entity.id
_entity.type
_entity.pdbx_description
1 polymer ?
#
loop_
_entity_poly.entity_id
_entity_poly.type
_entity_poly.pdbx_seq_one_letter_code
_entity_poly.pdbx_strand_id
1 'polypeptide(L)'
;MASLAGSPDKNGSGSNGSGIELPEGYRPSPDEEFMGPLQLEYFRRRLLDWKKQILSEAEGTLATLQSEPLREPDLNDRASSETDWSIELRTRDRQRKLISKIDSALRRIDEGEYGYCEVTGEPISLGRLEARPIATMTVEAQERHERQEKVSRDD
;
A
#
# COMPACT_ATOMS: atom_id res chain seq x y z
N MET A 1 46.03 -1.20 22.83
CA MET A 1 45.87 -2.53 22.21
C MET A 1 44.38 -2.87 22.19
N ALA A 2 43.89 -3.21 20.99
CA ALA A 2 42.69 -4.00 20.65
C ALA A 2 41.29 -3.55 21.15
N SER A 3 40.58 -2.84 20.26
CA SER A 3 39.34 -3.23 19.55
C SER A 3 38.35 -4.28 20.09
N LEU A 4 37.08 -3.99 19.71
CA LEU A 4 35.94 -4.87 19.36
C LEU A 4 35.01 -5.32 20.50
N ALA A 5 33.75 -4.88 20.43
CA ALA A 5 32.68 -5.71 19.83
C ALA A 5 31.38 -4.89 19.67
N GLY A 6 30.99 -4.65 18.42
CA GLY A 6 29.61 -4.31 18.07
C GLY A 6 28.70 -5.53 18.22
N SER A 7 27.40 -5.28 18.30
CA SER A 7 26.37 -6.32 18.35
C SER A 7 25.04 -5.75 17.85
N PRO A 8 24.18 -6.58 17.24
CA PRO A 8 24.06 -6.58 15.79
C PRO A 8 22.68 -6.18 15.27
N ASP A 9 22.64 -5.91 13.97
CA ASP A 9 21.47 -5.72 13.11
C ASP A 9 20.37 -6.78 13.35
N LYS A 10 19.14 -6.31 13.59
CA LYS A 10 17.96 -7.17 13.53
C LYS A 10 17.41 -7.18 12.12
N ASN A 11 17.96 -8.12 11.35
CA ASN A 11 17.48 -8.54 10.05
C ASN A 11 16.10 -9.22 10.19
N GLY A 12 15.05 -8.55 9.72
CA GLY A 12 13.68 -9.08 9.65
C GLY A 12 13.43 -9.72 8.29
N SER A 13 13.84 -10.98 8.15
CA SER A 13 13.57 -11.82 6.97
C SER A 13 12.07 -11.96 6.71
N GLY A 14 11.65 -11.46 5.55
CA GLY A 14 10.36 -11.73 4.91
C GLY A 14 10.62 -12.20 3.48
N SER A 15 11.19 -13.39 3.33
CA SER A 15 11.46 -13.99 2.03
C SER A 15 10.16 -14.41 1.35
N ASN A 16 9.60 -13.51 0.53
CA ASN A 16 8.71 -13.85 -0.59
C ASN A 16 8.82 -12.74 -1.64
N GLY A 17 9.99 -12.68 -2.28
CA GLY A 17 10.29 -11.82 -3.42
C GLY A 17 11.37 -12.52 -4.24
N SER A 18 11.34 -12.33 -5.56
CA SER A 18 12.43 -12.69 -6.49
C SER A 18 13.78 -12.58 -5.78
N GLY A 19 14.66 -13.59 -5.85
CA GLY A 19 15.92 -13.70 -5.09
C GLY A 19 16.99 -12.62 -5.38
N ILE A 20 16.57 -11.39 -5.60
CA ILE A 20 17.30 -10.17 -5.86
C ILE A 20 17.47 -9.45 -4.53
N GLU A 21 18.72 -9.28 -4.10
CA GLU A 21 19.05 -8.49 -2.92
C GLU A 21 19.23 -7.03 -3.33
N LEU A 22 18.43 -6.13 -2.74
CA LEU A 22 18.60 -4.69 -2.93
C LEU A 22 19.80 -4.19 -2.12
N PRO A 23 20.66 -3.33 -2.70
CA PRO A 23 21.68 -2.62 -1.95
C PRO A 23 21.10 -1.86 -0.76
N GLU A 24 21.88 -1.72 0.31
CA GLU A 24 21.47 -0.96 1.49
C GLU A 24 21.15 0.49 1.11
N GLY A 25 19.94 0.96 1.44
CA GLY A 25 19.48 2.31 1.11
C GLY A 25 19.11 2.55 -0.36
N TYR A 26 18.93 1.49 -1.16
CA TYR A 26 18.53 1.62 -2.57
C TYR A 26 17.23 2.41 -2.74
N ARG A 27 17.25 3.36 -3.68
CA ARG A 27 16.09 4.14 -4.12
C ARG A 27 16.08 4.21 -5.65
N PRO A 28 14.93 4.01 -6.31
CA PRO A 28 14.82 4.09 -7.76
C PRO A 28 15.29 5.45 -8.28
N SER A 29 16.18 5.45 -9.28
CA SER A 29 16.63 6.66 -9.97
C SER A 29 16.16 6.67 -11.43
N PRO A 30 15.91 7.84 -12.04
CA PRO A 30 15.70 7.93 -13.49
C PRO A 30 16.93 7.53 -14.32
N ASP A 31 18.11 7.44 -13.71
CA ASP A 31 19.38 7.13 -14.39
C ASP A 31 19.57 5.63 -14.72
N GLU A 32 18.68 4.76 -14.24
CA GLU A 32 18.71 3.32 -14.49
C GLU A 32 17.56 2.86 -15.41
N GLU A 33 17.60 1.61 -15.87
CA GLU A 33 16.55 1.05 -16.70
C GLU A 33 15.19 1.10 -15.99
N PHE A 34 14.22 1.75 -16.64
CA PHE A 34 12.87 1.91 -16.11
C PHE A 34 12.21 0.54 -15.90
N MET A 35 11.77 0.29 -14.67
CA MET A 35 11.20 -0.99 -14.23
C MET A 35 12.16 -2.19 -14.43
N GLY A 36 13.46 -1.93 -14.30
CA GLY A 36 14.45 -3.00 -14.18
C GLY A 36 14.26 -3.85 -12.91
N PRO A 37 15.00 -4.98 -12.80
CA PRO A 37 14.81 -5.94 -11.70
C PRO A 37 14.95 -5.34 -10.30
N LEU A 38 15.87 -4.39 -10.10
CA LEU A 38 16.06 -3.69 -8.82
C LEU A 38 14.88 -2.76 -8.48
N GLN A 39 14.37 -2.00 -9.46
CA GLN A 39 13.22 -1.12 -9.25
C GLN A 39 11.96 -1.93 -8.92
N LEU A 40 11.72 -3.02 -9.66
CA LEU A 40 10.58 -3.91 -9.42
C LEU A 40 10.65 -4.53 -8.03
N GLU A 41 11.82 -5.03 -7.60
CA GLU A 41 12.00 -5.60 -6.27
C GLU A 41 11.79 -4.54 -5.17
N TYR A 42 12.26 -3.31 -5.37
CA TYR A 42 11.99 -2.20 -4.45
C TYR A 42 10.49 -1.93 -4.28
N PHE A 43 9.75 -1.77 -5.38
CA PHE A 43 8.31 -1.55 -5.31
C PHE A 43 7.55 -2.75 -4.76
N ARG A 44 8.00 -3.98 -5.06
CA ARG A 44 7.45 -5.22 -4.52
C ARG A 44 7.54 -5.27 -3.00
N ARG A 45 8.74 -5.05 -2.43
CA ARG A 45 8.94 -5.00 -0.97
C ARG A 45 8.08 -3.92 -0.34
N ARG A 46 8.05 -2.73 -0.93
CA ARG A 46 7.24 -1.62 -0.46
C ARG A 46 5.73 -1.93 -0.43
N LEU A 47 5.21 -2.58 -1.47
CA LEU A 47 3.81 -3.01 -1.54
C LEU A 47 3.50 -4.09 -0.50
N LEU A 48 4.39 -5.07 -0.31
CA LEU A 48 4.24 -6.12 0.70
C LEU A 48 4.27 -5.57 2.12
N ASP A 49 5.21 -4.67 2.41
CA ASP A 49 5.31 -4.00 3.72
C ASP A 49 4.06 -3.18 3.99
N TRP A 50 3.57 -2.43 3.00
CA TRP A 50 2.34 -1.66 3.14
C TRP A 50 1.12 -2.56 3.38
N LYS A 51 1.00 -3.68 2.66
CA LYS A 51 -0.05 -4.68 2.91
C LYS A 51 0.02 -5.23 4.33
N LYS A 52 1.22 -5.56 4.81
CA LYS A 52 1.44 -6.06 6.18
C LYS A 52 1.04 -5.02 7.23
N GLN A 53 1.36 -3.74 7.01
CA GLN A 53 0.95 -2.65 7.90
C GLN A 53 -0.58 -2.55 7.99
N ILE A 54 -1.29 -2.58 6.86
CA ILE A 54 -2.76 -2.52 6.84
C ILE A 54 -3.39 -3.71 7.57
N LEU A 55 -2.85 -4.92 7.37
CA LEU A 55 -3.34 -6.12 8.05
C LEU A 55 -3.11 -6.04 9.57
N SER A 56 -1.94 -5.59 9.99
CA SER A 56 -1.63 -5.40 11.42
C SER A 56 -2.51 -4.34 12.07
N GLU A 57 -2.84 -3.27 11.35
CA GLU A 57 -3.76 -2.23 11.84
C GLU A 57 -5.18 -2.81 12.02
N ALA A 58 -5.67 -3.57 11.05
CA ALA A 58 -6.98 -4.20 11.10
C ALA A 58 -7.10 -5.27 12.21
N GLU A 59 -6.03 -6.02 12.48
CA GLU A 59 -5.97 -6.96 13.61
C GLU A 59 -6.00 -6.22 14.96
N GLY A 60 -5.31 -5.08 15.06
CA GLY A 60 -5.28 -4.25 16.25
C GLY A 60 -6.65 -3.66 16.62
N THR A 61 -7.39 -3.11 15.65
CA THR A 61 -8.76 -2.60 15.92
C THR A 61 -9.72 -3.71 16.35
N LEU A 62 -9.63 -4.90 15.75
CA LEU A 62 -10.44 -6.04 16.16
C LEU A 62 -10.16 -6.45 17.61
N ALA A 63 -8.87 -6.51 18.00
CA ALA A 63 -8.48 -6.84 19.37
C ALA A 63 -9.03 -5.83 20.38
N THR A 64 -8.98 -4.52 20.05
CA THR A 64 -9.56 -3.46 20.89
C THR A 64 -11.06 -3.68 21.10
N LEU A 65 -11.81 -3.85 20.01
CA LEU A 65 -13.27 -4.08 20.07
C LEU A 65 -13.67 -5.35 20.84
N GLN A 66 -12.84 -6.39 20.82
CA GLN A 66 -13.08 -7.63 21.55
C GLN A 66 -12.69 -7.54 23.04
N SER A 67 -11.74 -6.67 23.37
CA SER A 67 -11.21 -6.49 24.72
C SER A 67 -12.02 -5.52 25.58
N GLU A 68 -12.82 -4.67 24.95
CA GLU A 68 -13.74 -3.79 25.68
C GLU A 68 -14.76 -4.67 26.41
N PRO A 69 -14.85 -4.56 27.75
CA PRO A 69 -15.77 -5.40 28.51
C PRO A 69 -17.16 -5.21 27.95
N LEU A 70 -17.92 -6.32 27.82
CA LEU A 70 -19.37 -6.36 27.56
C LEU A 70 -20.11 -5.64 28.70
N ARG A 71 -19.86 -4.34 28.90
CA ARG A 71 -20.74 -3.45 29.64
C ARG A 71 -21.91 -3.25 28.72
N GLU A 72 -23.10 -3.68 29.15
CA GLU A 72 -24.32 -3.26 28.48
C GLU A 72 -24.31 -1.73 28.42
N PRO A 73 -24.26 -1.13 27.22
CA PRO A 73 -24.34 0.30 27.09
C PRO A 73 -25.67 0.76 27.70
N ASP A 74 -25.66 1.82 28.50
CA ASP A 74 -26.91 2.50 28.80
C ASP A 74 -27.52 3.09 27.50
N LEU A 75 -28.74 3.63 27.57
CA LEU A 75 -29.41 4.15 26.36
C LEU A 75 -28.63 5.29 25.67
N ASN A 76 -27.80 6.05 26.40
CA ASN A 76 -26.96 7.11 25.84
C ASN A 76 -25.65 6.54 25.26
N ASP A 77 -25.04 5.56 25.94
CA ASP A 77 -23.82 4.90 25.48
C ASP A 77 -24.06 4.06 24.22
N ARG A 78 -25.29 3.54 24.04
CA ARG A 78 -25.68 2.76 22.87
C ARG A 78 -25.56 3.55 21.57
N ALA A 79 -26.03 4.81 21.56
CA ALA A 79 -25.98 5.65 20.36
C ALA A 79 -24.53 5.95 19.93
N SER A 80 -23.66 6.23 20.90
CA SER A 80 -22.22 6.45 20.67
C SER A 80 -21.56 5.18 20.13
N SER A 81 -21.79 4.04 20.79
CA SER A 81 -21.24 2.76 20.38
C SER A 81 -21.64 2.39 18.95
N GLU A 82 -22.94 2.47 18.61
CA GLU A 82 -23.43 2.16 17.26
C GLU A 82 -22.77 3.05 16.19
N THR A 83 -22.50 4.32 16.51
CA THR A 83 -21.79 5.24 15.63
C THR A 83 -20.35 4.79 15.40
N ASP A 84 -19.63 4.45 16.46
CA ASP A 84 -18.23 3.98 16.40
C ASP A 84 -18.11 2.68 15.59
N TRP A 85 -19.00 1.72 15.82
CA TRP A 85 -19.10 0.50 15.00
C TRP A 85 -19.32 0.81 13.52
N SER A 86 -20.17 1.79 13.20
CA SER A 86 -20.42 2.20 11.81
C SER A 86 -19.21 2.85 11.15
N ILE A 87 -18.36 3.54 11.92
CA ILE A 87 -17.12 4.15 11.43
C ILE A 87 -16.09 3.06 11.15
N GLU A 88 -15.93 2.13 12.10
CA GLU A 88 -14.98 1.02 11.98
C GLU A 88 -15.30 0.14 10.77
N LEU A 89 -16.57 -0.21 10.57
CA LEU A 89 -16.99 -1.02 9.41
C LEU A 89 -16.60 -0.35 8.07
N ARG A 90 -16.80 0.96 7.95
CA ARG A 90 -16.42 1.73 6.75
C ARG A 90 -14.91 1.81 6.58
N THR A 91 -14.15 1.91 7.68
CA THR A 91 -12.68 1.88 7.65
C THR A 91 -12.17 0.54 7.16
N ARG A 92 -12.71 -0.56 7.68
CA ARG A 92 -12.37 -1.93 7.25
C ARG A 92 -12.69 -2.17 5.78
N ASP A 93 -13.84 -1.70 5.29
CA ASP A 93 -14.18 -1.81 3.87
C ASP A 93 -13.20 -1.06 2.97
N ARG A 94 -12.71 0.11 3.41
CA ARG A 94 -11.68 0.88 2.70
C ARG A 94 -10.33 0.14 2.71
N GLN A 95 -9.91 -0.40 3.86
CA GLN A 95 -8.68 -1.19 3.97
C GLN A 95 -8.74 -2.44 3.08
N ARG A 96 -9.87 -3.17 3.06
CA ARG A 96 -10.05 -4.33 2.16
C ARG A 96 -9.91 -3.95 0.69
N LYS A 97 -10.54 -2.85 0.26
CA LYS A 97 -10.41 -2.35 -1.12
C LYS A 97 -8.97 -1.93 -1.42
N LEU A 98 -8.27 -1.34 -0.46
CA LEU A 98 -6.87 -0.96 -0.61
C LEU A 98 -5.96 -2.19 -0.77
N ILE A 99 -6.14 -3.22 0.05
CA ILE A 99 -5.41 -4.50 -0.07
C ILE A 99 -5.64 -5.10 -1.47
N SER A 100 -6.88 -5.10 -1.96
CA SER A 100 -7.18 -5.59 -3.32
C SER A 100 -6.41 -4.81 -4.41
N LYS A 101 -6.20 -3.51 -4.23
CA LYS A 101 -5.39 -2.69 -5.16
C LYS A 101 -3.90 -3.03 -5.07
N ILE A 102 -3.40 -3.27 -3.86
CA ILE A 102 -2.01 -3.71 -3.64
C ILE A 102 -1.78 -5.08 -4.30
N ASP A 103 -2.69 -6.02 -4.13
CA ASP A 103 -2.60 -7.34 -4.77
C ASP A 103 -2.63 -7.26 -6.29
N SER A 104 -3.44 -6.34 -6.85
CA SER A 104 -3.42 -6.05 -8.28
C SER A 104 -2.09 -5.48 -8.75
N ALA A 105 -1.49 -4.56 -7.98
CA ALA A 105 -0.19 -3.99 -8.30
C ALA A 105 0.93 -5.05 -8.26
N LEU A 106 0.89 -5.96 -7.28
CA LEU A 106 1.82 -7.09 -7.19
C LEU A 106 1.69 -8.04 -8.39
N ARG A 107 0.47 -8.34 -8.84
CA ARG A 107 0.25 -9.13 -10.07
C ARG A 107 0.83 -8.45 -11.30
N ARG A 108 0.64 -7.13 -11.44
CA ARG A 108 1.23 -6.36 -12.54
C ARG A 108 2.75 -6.38 -12.54
N ILE A 109 3.39 -6.49 -11.37
CA ILE A 109 4.85 -6.68 -11.27
C ILE A 109 5.23 -8.05 -11.85
N ASP A 110 4.47 -9.10 -11.53
CA ASP A 110 4.72 -10.46 -12.04
C ASP A 110 4.45 -10.58 -13.55
N GLU A 111 3.50 -9.82 -14.07
CA GLU A 111 3.15 -9.76 -15.50
C GLU A 111 4.09 -8.83 -16.31
N GLY A 112 4.92 -8.03 -15.64
CA GLY A 112 5.83 -7.07 -16.29
C GLY A 112 5.14 -5.79 -16.78
N GLU A 113 3.90 -5.53 -16.36
CA GLU A 113 3.10 -4.36 -16.74
C GLU A 113 3.15 -3.22 -15.71
N TYR A 114 3.79 -3.46 -14.56
CA TYR A 114 3.92 -2.45 -13.50
C TYR A 114 4.74 -1.25 -13.97
N GLY A 115 4.33 -0.05 -13.55
CA GLY A 115 4.99 1.21 -13.91
C GLY A 115 4.48 1.84 -15.19
N TYR A 116 3.61 1.19 -15.96
CA TYR A 116 3.02 1.74 -17.18
C TYR A 116 1.54 2.11 -17.01
N CYS A 117 1.07 3.09 -17.77
CA CYS A 117 -0.31 3.54 -17.74
C CYS A 117 -1.25 2.52 -18.40
N GLU A 118 -2.29 2.09 -17.71
CA GLU A 118 -3.29 1.13 -18.25
C GLU A 118 -4.09 1.68 -19.44
N VAL A 119 -4.13 3.01 -19.61
CA VAL A 119 -4.91 3.66 -20.66
C VAL A 119 -4.04 4.05 -21.86
N THR A 120 -2.85 4.61 -21.62
CA THR A 120 -1.99 5.15 -22.69
C THR A 120 -0.76 4.28 -22.98
N GLY A 121 -0.40 3.34 -22.09
CA GLY A 121 0.85 2.57 -22.17
C GLY A 121 2.11 3.37 -21.80
N GLU A 122 1.98 4.67 -21.50
CA GLU A 122 3.11 5.53 -21.18
C GLU A 122 3.69 5.23 -19.79
N PRO A 123 5.00 5.46 -19.59
CA PRO A 123 5.63 5.27 -18.29
C PRO A 123 5.06 6.23 -17.25
N ILE A 124 4.67 5.69 -16.09
CA ILE A 124 4.27 6.47 -14.93
C ILE A 124 5.54 6.99 -14.24
N SER A 125 5.56 8.28 -13.91
CA SER A 125 6.73 8.88 -13.28
C SER A 125 7.11 8.18 -11.97
N LEU A 126 8.41 7.96 -11.76
CA LEU A 126 8.94 7.33 -10.55
C LEU A 126 8.48 8.07 -9.29
N GLY A 127 8.53 9.41 -9.29
CA GLY A 127 8.04 10.22 -8.16
C GLY A 127 6.56 9.98 -7.83
N ARG A 128 5.72 9.65 -8.81
CA ARG A 128 4.32 9.30 -8.57
C ARG A 128 4.16 7.89 -8.01
N LEU A 129 4.91 6.91 -8.50
CA LEU A 129 4.93 5.55 -7.93
C LEU A 129 5.52 5.56 -6.52
N GLU A 130 6.49 6.43 -6.27
CA GLU A 130 7.02 6.66 -4.92
C GLU A 130 6.01 7.32 -4.00
N ALA A 131 5.15 8.22 -4.47
CA ALA A 131 4.09 8.78 -3.65
C ALA A 131 2.92 7.80 -3.47
N ARG A 132 2.58 7.06 -4.53
CA ARG A 132 1.43 6.13 -4.61
C ARG A 132 1.81 4.92 -5.47
N PRO A 133 2.30 3.82 -4.87
CA PRO A 133 2.78 2.65 -5.63
C PRO A 133 1.65 1.81 -6.27
N ILE A 134 0.38 2.09 -5.94
CA ILE A 134 -0.80 1.45 -6.54
C ILE A 134 -1.37 2.24 -7.73
N ALA A 135 -0.67 3.29 -8.18
CA ALA A 135 -1.21 4.15 -9.21
C ALA A 135 -1.13 3.49 -10.60
N THR A 136 -2.24 3.47 -11.33
CA THR A 136 -2.36 2.68 -12.56
C THR A 136 -2.32 3.49 -13.87
N MET A 137 -2.48 4.81 -13.80
CA MET A 137 -2.53 5.72 -14.96
C MET A 137 -1.49 6.82 -14.84
N THR A 138 -1.09 7.57 -15.87
CA THR A 138 -0.28 8.80 -15.67
C THR A 138 -1.10 9.93 -15.02
N VAL A 139 -0.45 11.02 -14.58
CA VAL A 139 -1.17 12.22 -14.06
C VAL A 139 -2.10 12.77 -15.13
N GLU A 140 -1.60 12.95 -16.34
CA GLU A 140 -2.39 13.49 -17.45
C GLU A 140 -3.57 12.59 -17.84
N ALA A 141 -3.34 11.26 -17.88
CA ALA A 141 -4.41 10.30 -18.13
C ALA A 141 -5.48 10.37 -17.03
N GLN A 142 -5.05 10.51 -15.77
CA GLN A 142 -5.98 10.65 -14.65
C GLN A 142 -6.78 11.96 -14.71
N GLU A 143 -6.14 13.09 -15.03
CA GLU A 143 -6.84 14.37 -15.22
C GLU A 143 -7.85 14.32 -16.37
N ARG A 144 -7.51 13.63 -17.46
CA ARG A 144 -8.43 13.40 -18.59
C ARG A 144 -9.65 12.57 -18.15
N HIS A 145 -9.43 11.49 -17.40
CA HIS A 145 -10.49 10.64 -16.86
C HIS A 145 -11.43 11.42 -15.93
N GLU A 146 -10.87 12.15 -14.97
CA GLU A 146 -11.64 12.94 -14.00
C GLU A 146 -12.44 14.07 -14.67
N ARG A 147 -11.92 14.65 -15.77
CA ARG A 147 -12.66 15.65 -16.56
C ARG A 147 -13.87 15.03 -17.26
N GLN A 148 -13.73 13.84 -17.83
CA GLN A 148 -14.83 13.14 -18.52
C GLN A 148 -15.92 12.69 -17.54
N GLU A 149 -15.54 12.21 -16.35
CA GLU A 149 -16.50 11.83 -15.30
C GLU A 149 -17.33 13.02 -14.80
N LYS A 150 -16.74 14.22 -14.73
CA LYS A 150 -17.47 15.44 -14.34
C LYS A 150 -18.53 15.82 -15.38
N VAL A 151 -18.15 15.84 -16.66
CA VAL A 151 -19.08 16.16 -17.75
C VAL A 151 -20.25 15.18 -17.81
N SER A 152 -20.00 13.89 -17.57
CA SER A 152 -21.05 12.85 -17.59
C SER A 152 -22.00 12.88 -16.39
N ARG A 153 -21.71 13.62 -15.32
CA ARG A 153 -22.57 13.72 -14.12
C ARG A 153 -23.50 14.93 -14.14
N ASP A 154 -23.24 15.89 -15.02
CA ASP A 154 -24.00 17.13 -15.19
C ASP A 154 -25.04 17.07 -16.35
N ASP A 155 -25.18 15.91 -17.01
CA ASP A 155 -26.21 15.55 -18.00
C ASP A 155 -27.19 14.53 -17.40
#